data_AF-A0A419UU18-F1
#
_entry.id   AF-A0A419UU18-F1
#
_cell.length_a   1.000
_cell.length_b   1.000
_cell.length_c   1.000
_cell.angle_alpha   90.00
_cell.angle_beta   90.00
_cell.angle_gamma   90.00
#
_symmetry.space_group_name_H-M   'P 1'
#
loop_
_entity.id
_entity.type
_entity.pdbx_description
1 polymer ?
#
loop_
_entity_poly.entity_id
_entity_poly.type
_entity_poly.pdbx_seq_one_letter_code
_entity_poly.pdbx_strand_id
1 'polypeptide(L)' 'MAYILIDDMQIPAVKYEEKEAAKEAAADKEVVVQDNNNKFWVIDEESYAKIESFGYTIV' A
#
# COMPACT_ATOMS: atom_id res chain seq x y z
N MET A 1 9.21 -3.71 -9.40
CA MET A 1 7.88 -3.95 -8.79
C MET A 1 8.12 -4.51 -7.40
N ALA A 2 7.54 -3.90 -6.38
CA ALA A 2 7.61 -4.41 -5.02
C ALA A 2 6.32 -5.20 -4.72
N TYR A 3 6.33 -5.96 -3.63
CA TYR A 3 5.17 -6.71 -3.18
C TYR A 3 5.07 -6.59 -1.66
N ILE A 4 3.85 -6.43 -1.16
CA ILE A 4 3.58 -6.67 0.25
C ILE A 4 3.33 -8.17 0.39
N LEU A 5 4.17 -8.83 1.18
CA LEU A 5 4.04 -10.25 1.50
C LEU A 5 3.35 -10.37 2.86
N ILE A 6 2.15 -10.95 2.88
CA ILE A 6 1.38 -11.17 4.10
C ILE A 6 0.92 -12.63 4.12
N ASP A 7 1.34 -13.39 5.13
CA ASP A 7 1.13 -14.84 5.22
C ASP A 7 1.51 -15.52 3.89
N ASP A 8 0.52 -16.03 3.14
CA ASP A 8 0.68 -16.67 1.82
C ASP A 8 0.23 -15.78 0.64
N MET A 9 -0.12 -14.52 0.89
CA MET A 9 -0.58 -13.56 -0.12
C MET A 9 0.57 -12.68 -0.61
N GLN A 10 0.63 -12.49 -1.93
CA GLN A 10 1.49 -11.48 -2.57
C GLN A 10 0.59 -10.38 -3.12
N ILE A 11 0.67 -9.20 -2.51
CA ILE A 11 -0.06 -8.02 -2.95
C ILE A 11 0.88 -7.17 -3.80
N PRO A 12 0.55 -6.91 -5.08
CA PRO A 12 1.34 -5.98 -5.89
C PRO A 12 1.30 -4.59 -5.25
N ALA A 13 2.47 -4.01 -5.03
CA ALA A 13 2.58 -2.74 -4.36
C ALA A 13 3.76 -1.93 -4.87
N VAL A 14 3.67 -0.61 -4.79
CA VAL A 14 4.80 0.28 -5.03
C VAL A 14 5.14 1.01 -3.75
N LYS A 15 6.40 0.89 -3.33
CA LYS A 15 6.88 1.45 -2.07
C LYS A 15 7.44 2.84 -2.28
N TYR A 16 7.10 3.76 -1.39
CA TYR A 16 7.56 5.13 -1.36
C TYR A 16 8.06 5.50 0.05
N GLU A 17 9.05 6.39 0.08
CA GLU A 17 9.56 6.96 1.33
C GLU A 17 8.75 8.19 1.75
N GLU A 18 8.11 8.87 0.79
CA GLU A 18 7.35 10.09 1.01
C GLU A 18 5.88 9.92 0.60
N LYS A 19 4.99 10.50 1.42
CA LYS A 19 3.55 10.45 1.21
C LYS A 19 3.14 11.14 -0.09
N GLU A 20 3.75 12.28 -0.40
CA GLU A 20 3.41 13.06 -1.60
C GLU A 20 3.73 12.27 -2.87
N ALA A 21 4.94 11.69 -2.96
CA ALA A 21 5.32 10.83 -4.07
C ALA A 21 4.37 9.63 -4.26
N ALA A 22 3.90 9.02 -3.16
CA ALA A 22 2.93 7.94 -3.22
C ALA A 22 1.57 8.42 -3.75
N LYS A 23 1.11 9.60 -3.33
CA LYS A 23 -0.16 10.18 -3.78
C LYS A 23 -0.13 10.61 -5.24
N GLU A 24 0.98 11.14 -5.72
CA GLU A 24 1.15 11.50 -7.12
C GLU A 24 1.22 10.26 -8.03
N ALA A 25 1.73 9.15 -7.51
CA ALA A 25 1.83 7.91 -8.25
C ALA A 25 0.56 7.06 -8.22
N ALA A 26 -0.29 7.22 -7.21
CA ALA A 26 -1.53 6.47 -7.09
C ALA A 26 -2.50 6.84 -8.22
N ALA A 27 -2.90 5.85 -9.02
CA ALA A 27 -3.95 6.00 -10.02
C ALA A 27 -5.35 5.96 -9.39
N ASP A 28 -6.37 6.21 -10.22
CA ASP A 28 -7.79 6.33 -9.82
C ASP A 28 -8.36 5.13 -9.03
N LYS A 29 -7.72 3.95 -9.11
CA LYS A 29 -8.12 2.71 -8.42
C LYS A 29 -7.10 2.22 -7.38
N GLU A 30 -6.06 3.01 -7.15
CA GLU A 30 -5.02 2.69 -6.18
C GLU A 30 -5.19 3.58 -4.94
N VAL A 31 -4.87 3.02 -3.79
CA VAL A 31 -4.88 3.70 -2.50
C VAL A 31 -3.48 3.73 -1.91
N VAL A 32 -3.16 4.85 -1.28
CA VAL A 32 -1.92 5.00 -0.51
C VAL A 32 -2.18 4.51 0.91
N VAL A 33 -1.41 3.53 1.33
CA VAL A 33 -1.44 2.99 2.69
C VAL A 33 -0.11 3.23 3.39
N GLN A 34 -0.18 3.50 4.69
CA GLN A 34 0.97 3.57 5.57
C GLN A 34 1.08 2.28 6.36
N ASP A 35 2.29 1.69 6.37
CA ASP A 35 2.60 0.54 7.21
C ASP A 35 3.04 0.94 8.63
N ASN A 36 3.17 -0.05 9.52
CA ASN A 36 3.63 0.15 10.90
C ASN A 36 5.06 0.71 11.03
N ASN A 37 5.83 0.76 9.93
CA ASN A 37 7.20 1.29 9.88
C ASN A 37 7.26 2.69 9.27
N ASN A 38 6.13 3.41 9.19
CA ASN A 38 6.01 4.73 8.54
C ASN A 38 6.43 4.74 7.07
N LYS A 39 6.27 3.63 6.36
CA LYS A 39 6.50 3.57 4.91
C LYS A 39 5.18 3.65 4.17
N PHE A 40 5.22 4.29 3.01
CA PHE A 40 4.05 4.46 2.15
C PHE A 40 4.06 3.41 1.06
N TRP A 41 2.89 2.86 0.79
CA TRP A 41 2.69 1.86 -0.24
C TRP A 41 1.47 2.23 -1.06
N VAL A 42 1.61 2.15 -2.37
CA VAL A 42 0.50 2.26 -3.32
C VAL A 42 0.08 0.86 -3.67
N ILE A 43 -1.20 0.56 -3.48
CA ILE A 43 -1.82 -0.73 -3.80
C ILE A 43 -3.17 -0.50 -4.43
N ASP A 44 -3.72 -1.50 -5.14
CA ASP A 44 -5.11 -1.46 -5.57
C ASP A 44 -6.07 -1.38 -4.37
N GLU A 45 -7.18 -0.64 -4.53
CA GLU A 45 -8.25 -0.53 -3.52
C GLU A 45 -8.78 -1.92 -3.10
N GLU A 46 -8.95 -2.84 -4.05
CA GLU A 46 -9.39 -4.22 -3.79
C GLU A 46 -8.40 -5.02 -2.92
N SER A 47 -7.12 -4.66 -2.99
CA SER A 47 -6.07 -5.25 -2.16
C SER A 47 -6.08 -4.69 -0.74
N TYR A 48 -6.55 -3.46 -0.53
CA TYR A 48 -6.60 -2.84 0.79
C TYR A 48 -7.42 -3.65 1.79
N ALA A 49 -8.60 -4.10 1.38
CA ALA A 49 -9.48 -4.93 2.21
C ALA A 49 -8.79 -6.22 2.74
N LYS A 50 -7.74 -6.69 2.05
CA LYS A 50 -6.96 -7.87 2.45
C LYS A 50 -5.86 -7.55 3.45
N ILE A 51 -5.37 -6.31 3.46
CA ILE A 51 -4.23 -5.90 4.28
C ILE A 51 -4.59 -4.95 5.44
N GLU A 52 -5.80 -4.37 5.44
CA GLU A 52 -6.30 -3.46 6.49
C GLU A 52 -6.18 -4.11 7.88
N SER A 53 -6.54 -5.39 7.99
CA SER A 53 -6.47 -6.17 9.24
C SER A 53 -5.03 -6.41 9.74
N PHE A 54 -4.01 -6.12 8.93
CA PHE A 54 -2.60 -6.30 9.27
C PHE A 54 -1.91 -4.99 9.72
N GLY A 55 -2.69 -3.93 9.95
CA GLY A 55 -2.18 -2.65 10.47
C GLY A 55 -1.77 -1.65 9.38
N TYR A 56 -2.24 -1.84 8.15
CA TYR A 56 -2.09 -0.85 7.09
C TYR A 56 -3.23 0.16 7.14
N THR A 57 -2.89 1.45 7.08
CA THR A 57 -3.87 2.54 7.21
C THR A 57 -3.85 3.44 5.98
N ILE A 58 -5.00 3.79 5.40
CA ILE A 58 -5.08 4.73 4.27
C ILE A 58 -4.69 6.15 4.73
N VAL A 59 -3.93 6.89 3.91
CA VAL A 59 -3.39 8.23 4.24
C VAL A 59 -3.50 9.29 3.13
#